data_AF-A0A0T7BXH6-F1
#
_entry.id   AF-A0A0T7BXH6-F1
#
_cell.length_a   1.000
_cell.length_b   1.000
_cell.length_c   1.000
_cell.angle_alpha   90.00
_cell.angle_beta   90.00
_cell.angle_gamma   90.00
#
_symmetry.space_group_name_H-M   'P 1'
#
loop_
_entity.id
_entity.type
_entity.pdbx_description
1 polymer ?
#
loop_
_entity_poly.entity_id
_entity_poly.type
_entity_poly.pdbx_seq_one_letter_code
_entity_poly.pdbx_strand_id
1 'polypeptide(L)'
;MTNLEELVTEISRYEKIISEWDETQRGVVTGLKRAIEDLHKEALTRLIRSVKQESITALRHAVEDEIVYGTLLYHDLVKAPKLPLEKRLATALDEIRPSLINHHGDIELVSIKLPDTVEIRLVGACSHCPTSNLTLSQGVEQAIKNYCPEILHVVAVR
;
A
#
# COMPACT_ATOMS: atom_id res chain seq x y z
N MET A 1 -24.44 -24.29 -2.12
CA MET A 1 -23.56 -23.14 -2.42
C MET A 1 -22.37 -23.29 -1.52
N THR A 2 -21.18 -23.50 -2.08
CA THR A 2 -19.94 -23.69 -1.31
C THR A 2 -19.59 -22.37 -0.62
N ASN A 3 -19.31 -22.39 0.68
CA ASN A 3 -18.92 -21.18 1.44
C ASN A 3 -17.42 -20.85 1.18
N LEU A 4 -17.03 -19.58 1.27
CA LEU A 4 -15.63 -19.12 1.10
C LEU A 4 -14.66 -19.94 1.97
N GLU A 5 -15.02 -20.19 3.22
CA GLU A 5 -14.20 -20.96 4.16
C GLU A 5 -13.89 -22.37 3.63
N GLU A 6 -14.86 -23.02 2.98
CA GLU A 6 -14.69 -24.35 2.39
C GLU A 6 -13.71 -24.29 1.21
N LEU A 7 -13.82 -23.25 0.35
CA LEU A 7 -12.92 -23.04 -0.78
C LEU A 7 -11.47 -22.82 -0.30
N VAL A 8 -11.28 -21.95 0.70
CA VAL A 8 -9.96 -21.67 1.27
C VAL A 8 -9.37 -22.92 1.93
N THR A 9 -10.19 -23.66 2.68
CA THR A 9 -9.76 -24.91 3.33
C THR A 9 -9.28 -25.94 2.31
N GLU A 10 -10.02 -26.11 1.21
CA GLU A 10 -9.62 -27.03 0.14
C GLU A 10 -8.34 -26.58 -0.57
N ILE A 11 -8.16 -25.28 -0.84
CA ILE A 11 -6.91 -24.74 -1.39
C ILE A 11 -5.74 -25.05 -0.46
N SER A 12 -5.85 -24.71 0.83
CA SER A 12 -4.79 -24.97 1.81
C SER A 12 -4.46 -26.45 1.95
N ARG A 13 -5.46 -27.34 1.83
CA ARG A 13 -5.24 -28.78 1.82
C ARG A 13 -4.36 -29.19 0.64
N TYR A 14 -4.66 -28.71 -0.57
CA TYR A 14 -3.85 -29.02 -1.76
C TYR A 14 -2.45 -28.40 -1.68
N GLU A 15 -2.32 -27.17 -1.21
CA GLU A 15 -1.01 -26.53 -1.03
C GLU A 15 -0.12 -27.31 -0.07
N LYS A 16 -0.70 -27.85 1.02
CA LYS A 16 0.03 -28.72 1.95
C LYS A 16 0.52 -29.99 1.27
N ILE A 17 -0.32 -30.66 0.48
CA ILE A 17 0.09 -31.86 -0.28
C ILE A 17 1.22 -31.52 -1.26
N ILE A 18 1.07 -30.41 -2.00
CA ILE A 18 2.08 -29.94 -2.95
C ILE A 18 3.42 -29.64 -2.26
N SER A 19 3.39 -29.15 -1.01
CA SER A 19 4.61 -28.85 -0.26
C SER A 19 5.50 -30.07 0.02
N GLU A 20 4.92 -31.27 0.00
CA GLU A 20 5.63 -32.54 0.23
C GLU A 20 6.17 -33.16 -1.07
N TRP A 21 5.82 -32.58 -2.24
CA TRP A 21 6.23 -33.09 -3.55
C TRP A 21 7.67 -32.73 -3.93
N ASP A 22 8.26 -33.52 -4.83
CA ASP A 22 9.58 -33.23 -5.38
C ASP A 22 9.57 -31.96 -6.26
N GLU A 23 10.76 -31.42 -6.55
CA GLU A 23 10.90 -30.17 -7.31
C GLU A 23 10.29 -30.24 -8.72
N THR A 24 10.34 -31.41 -9.38
CA THR A 24 9.78 -31.58 -10.72
C THR A 24 8.27 -31.53 -10.67
N GLN A 25 7.67 -32.25 -9.73
CA GLN A 25 6.22 -32.26 -9.50
C GLN A 25 5.70 -30.88 -9.08
N ARG A 26 6.39 -30.20 -8.16
CA ARG A 26 6.07 -28.83 -7.77
C ARG A 26 6.14 -27.88 -8.96
N GLY A 27 7.17 -28.00 -9.80
CA GLY A 27 7.29 -27.21 -11.03
C GLY A 27 6.09 -27.35 -11.96
N VAL A 28 5.60 -28.57 -12.18
CA VAL A 28 4.43 -28.83 -13.05
C VAL A 28 3.17 -28.19 -12.49
N VAL A 29 2.86 -28.39 -11.20
CA VAL A 29 1.62 -27.84 -10.62
C VAL A 29 1.68 -26.32 -10.49
N THR A 30 2.84 -25.74 -10.18
CA THR A 30 3.03 -24.29 -10.21
C THR A 30 2.83 -23.73 -11.62
N GLY A 31 3.35 -24.41 -12.65
CA GLY A 31 3.13 -24.04 -14.05
C GLY A 31 1.65 -24.08 -14.45
N LEU A 32 0.93 -25.14 -14.07
CA LEU A 32 -0.51 -25.26 -14.30
C LEU A 32 -1.31 -24.16 -13.58
N LYS A 33 -1.02 -23.95 -12.29
CA LYS A 33 -1.66 -22.91 -11.47
C LYS A 33 -1.50 -21.54 -12.13
N ARG A 34 -0.27 -21.20 -12.54
CA ARG A 34 0.02 -19.94 -13.22
C ARG A 34 -0.74 -19.80 -14.55
N ALA A 35 -0.78 -20.85 -15.37
CA ALA A 35 -1.51 -20.81 -16.64
C ALA A 35 -3.02 -20.56 -16.45
N ILE A 36 -3.62 -21.16 -15.42
CA ILE A 36 -5.01 -20.92 -15.04
C ILE A 36 -5.19 -19.48 -14.53
N GLU A 37 -4.28 -18.98 -13.69
CA GLU A 37 -4.33 -17.61 -13.17
C GLU A 37 -4.19 -16.55 -14.26
N ASP A 38 -3.32 -16.78 -15.25
CA ASP A 38 -3.15 -15.90 -16.41
C ASP A 38 -4.44 -15.85 -17.25
N LEU A 39 -5.09 -17.01 -17.46
CA LEU A 39 -6.38 -17.09 -18.13
C LEU A 39 -7.47 -16.34 -17.35
N HIS A 40 -7.56 -16.54 -16.03
CA HIS A 40 -8.51 -15.85 -15.16
C HIS A 40 -8.29 -14.33 -15.21
N LYS A 41 -7.04 -13.88 -15.10
CA LYS A 41 -6.68 -12.46 -15.18
C LYS A 41 -7.12 -11.84 -16.51
N GLU A 42 -6.91 -12.52 -17.63
CA GLU A 42 -7.35 -12.04 -18.95
C GLU A 42 -8.87 -11.99 -19.05
N ALA A 43 -9.57 -13.03 -18.59
CA ALA A 43 -11.04 -13.08 -18.59
C ALA A 43 -11.65 -11.96 -17.73
N LEU A 44 -11.17 -11.78 -16.49
CA LEU A 44 -11.60 -10.72 -15.58
C LEU A 44 -11.28 -9.35 -16.16
N THR A 45 -10.11 -9.16 -16.79
CA THR A 45 -9.74 -7.90 -17.45
C THR A 45 -10.75 -7.54 -18.53
N ARG A 46 -11.13 -8.49 -19.40
CA ARG A 46 -12.13 -8.27 -20.45
C ARG A 46 -13.52 -7.97 -19.87
N LEU A 47 -13.93 -8.74 -18.85
CA LEU A 47 -15.19 -8.52 -18.16
C LEU A 47 -15.26 -7.12 -17.54
N ILE A 48 -14.25 -6.73 -16.77
CA ILE A 48 -14.17 -5.40 -16.15
C ILE A 48 -14.22 -4.32 -17.23
N ARG A 49 -13.49 -4.48 -18.35
CA ARG A 49 -13.54 -3.51 -19.45
C ARG A 49 -14.95 -3.39 -20.04
N SER A 50 -15.65 -4.51 -20.27
CA SER A 50 -17.02 -4.53 -20.79
C SER A 50 -17.99 -3.87 -19.81
N VAL A 51 -18.01 -4.29 -18.54
CA VAL A 51 -18.91 -3.75 -17.53
C VAL A 51 -18.62 -2.28 -17.26
N LYS A 52 -17.35 -1.84 -17.30
CA LYS A 52 -16.98 -0.43 -17.13
C LYS A 52 -17.58 0.46 -18.22
N GLN A 53 -17.74 -0.04 -19.45
CA GLN A 53 -18.36 0.70 -20.54
C GLN A 53 -19.86 0.91 -20.30
N GLU A 54 -20.52 -0.03 -19.62
CA GLU A 54 -21.95 0.03 -19.32
C GLU A 54 -22.24 0.75 -17.99
N SER A 55 -21.53 0.42 -16.92
CA SER A 55 -21.72 0.98 -15.58
C SER A 55 -20.48 0.85 -14.69
N ILE A 56 -19.76 1.96 -14.51
CA ILE A 56 -18.68 2.04 -13.52
C ILE A 56 -19.19 1.92 -12.07
N THR A 57 -20.43 2.34 -11.81
CA THR A 57 -21.04 2.27 -10.48
C THR A 57 -21.26 0.82 -10.05
N ALA A 58 -21.67 -0.05 -10.98
CA ALA A 58 -21.81 -1.48 -10.69
C ALA A 58 -20.48 -2.12 -10.30
N LEU A 59 -19.38 -1.75 -10.99
CA LEU A 59 -18.03 -2.21 -10.60
C LEU A 59 -17.63 -1.70 -9.21
N ARG A 60 -17.93 -0.44 -8.88
CA ARG A 60 -17.63 0.12 -7.55
C ARG A 60 -18.34 -0.64 -6.45
N HIS A 61 -19.62 -0.96 -6.64
CA HIS A 61 -20.38 -1.76 -5.68
C HIS A 61 -19.86 -3.22 -5.62
N ALA A 62 -19.47 -3.81 -6.76
CA ALA A 62 -18.93 -5.16 -6.78
C ALA A 62 -17.63 -5.28 -5.96
N VAL A 63 -16.76 -4.27 -5.98
CA VAL A 63 -15.51 -4.27 -5.19
C VAL A 63 -15.70 -3.96 -3.70
N GLU A 64 -16.92 -3.67 -3.25
CA GLU A 64 -17.24 -3.60 -1.81
C GLU A 64 -17.34 -5.00 -1.19
N ASP A 65 -17.53 -6.05 -2.01
CA ASP A 65 -17.43 -7.44 -1.58
C ASP A 65 -15.96 -7.83 -1.35
N GLU A 66 -15.66 -8.38 -0.19
CA GLU A 66 -14.30 -8.72 0.24
C GLU A 66 -13.64 -9.77 -0.66
N ILE A 67 -14.41 -10.77 -1.11
CA ILE A 67 -13.91 -11.86 -1.96
C ILE A 67 -13.61 -11.33 -3.35
N VAL A 68 -14.52 -10.52 -3.91
CA VAL A 68 -14.32 -9.87 -5.21
C VAL A 68 -13.09 -8.97 -5.15
N TYR A 69 -12.99 -8.10 -4.14
CA TYR A 69 -11.84 -7.23 -3.97
C TYR A 69 -10.54 -8.01 -3.84
N GLY A 70 -10.51 -9.05 -2.99
CA GLY A 70 -9.34 -9.90 -2.77
C GLY A 70 -8.90 -10.64 -4.03
N THR A 71 -9.85 -11.15 -4.82
CA THR A 71 -9.58 -11.85 -6.09
C THR A 71 -9.01 -10.90 -7.14
N LEU A 72 -9.59 -9.70 -7.25
CA LEU A 72 -9.07 -8.68 -8.17
C LEU A 72 -7.68 -8.19 -7.75
N LEU A 73 -7.44 -8.06 -6.44
CA LEU A 73 -6.13 -7.69 -5.90
C LEU A 73 -5.10 -8.80 -6.17
N TYR A 74 -5.48 -10.06 -5.95
CA TYR A 74 -4.65 -11.24 -6.23
C TYR A 74 -4.17 -11.28 -7.69
N HIS A 75 -5.01 -10.84 -8.62
CA HIS A 75 -4.69 -10.76 -10.05
C HIS A 75 -4.08 -9.41 -10.49
N ASP A 76 -3.73 -8.51 -9.57
CA ASP A 76 -3.25 -7.13 -9.83
C ASP A 76 -4.20 -6.27 -10.70
N LEU A 77 -5.51 -6.52 -10.62
CA LEU A 77 -6.52 -5.79 -11.38
C LEU A 77 -7.03 -4.55 -10.62
N VAL A 78 -6.80 -4.50 -9.30
CA VAL A 78 -7.02 -3.33 -8.45
C VAL A 78 -5.78 -3.04 -7.62
N LYS A 79 -5.64 -1.80 -7.17
CA LYS A 79 -4.56 -1.41 -6.26
C LYS A 79 -5.02 -1.64 -4.82
N ALA A 80 -4.09 -2.10 -3.97
CA ALA A 80 -4.29 -2.10 -2.53
C ALA A 80 -4.76 -0.70 -2.07
N PRO A 81 -5.60 -0.61 -1.02
CA PRO A 81 -6.10 0.67 -0.57
C PRO A 81 -4.88 1.46 -0.08
N LYS A 82 -4.61 2.61 -0.69
CA LYS A 82 -3.64 3.53 -0.10
C LYS A 82 -4.26 4.01 1.21
N LEU A 83 -3.53 3.86 2.31
CA LEU A 83 -3.89 4.49 3.58
C LEU A 83 -4.20 5.98 3.34
N PRO A 84 -5.13 6.58 4.10
CA PRO A 84 -5.36 8.02 4.06
C PRO A 84 -4.04 8.79 4.21
N LEU A 85 -3.94 9.94 3.53
CA LEU A 85 -2.71 10.74 3.50
C LEU A 85 -2.19 11.04 4.92
N GLU A 86 -3.08 11.38 5.85
CA GLU A 86 -2.77 11.62 7.26
C GLU A 86 -2.09 10.41 7.93
N LYS A 87 -2.61 9.19 7.69
CA LYS A 87 -2.02 7.96 8.26
C LYS A 87 -0.64 7.69 7.66
N ARG A 88 -0.47 7.91 6.35
CA ARG A 88 0.82 7.73 5.67
C ARG A 88 1.85 8.76 6.14
N LEU A 89 1.42 10.01 6.36
CA LEU A 89 2.25 11.05 6.95
C LEU A 89 2.64 10.70 8.38
N ALA A 90 1.71 10.22 9.21
CA ALA A 90 2.02 9.76 10.55
C ALA A 90 3.09 8.66 10.54
N THR A 91 2.96 7.66 9.65
CA THR A 91 3.97 6.61 9.49
C THR A 91 5.33 7.17 9.06
N ALA A 92 5.36 8.12 8.14
CA ALA A 92 6.61 8.77 7.71
C ALA A 92 7.29 9.56 8.85
N LEU A 93 6.50 10.25 9.67
CA LEU A 93 7.00 11.01 10.81
C LEU A 93 7.50 10.08 11.93
N ASP A 94 6.79 8.98 12.19
CA ASP A 94 7.21 7.97 13.18
C ASP A 94 8.51 7.26 12.78
N GLU A 95 8.78 7.09 11.49
CA GLU A 95 10.05 6.53 11.00
C GLU A 95 11.24 7.43 11.33
N ILE A 96 11.09 8.76 11.23
CA ILE A 96 12.20 9.70 11.45
C ILE A 96 12.33 10.17 12.89
N ARG A 97 11.26 10.07 13.70
CA ARG A 97 11.24 10.50 15.10
C ARG A 97 12.40 9.95 15.95
N PRO A 98 12.83 8.66 15.84
CA PRO A 98 13.99 8.16 16.56
C PRO A 98 15.28 8.94 16.28
N SER A 99 15.49 9.36 15.03
CA SER A 99 16.66 10.17 14.65
C SER A 99 16.59 11.58 15.25
N LEU A 100 15.40 12.18 15.29
CA LEU A 100 15.19 13.49 15.90
C LEU A 100 15.39 13.46 17.42
N ILE A 101 14.90 12.42 18.09
CA ILE A 101 15.06 12.22 19.54
C ILE A 101 16.55 12.09 19.92
N ASN A 102 17.35 11.39 19.11
CA ASN A 102 18.81 11.33 19.31
C ASN A 102 19.47 12.72 19.29
N HIS A 103 18.86 13.66 18.56
CA HIS A 103 19.26 15.07 18.51
C HIS A 103 18.47 15.96 19.47
N HIS A 104 17.79 15.38 20.48
CA HIS A 104 16.98 16.08 21.48
C HIS A 104 15.87 16.95 20.87
N GLY A 105 15.28 16.51 19.76
CA GLY A 105 14.13 17.15 19.14
C GLY A 105 13.02 16.17 18.77
N ASP A 106 11.96 16.71 18.19
CA ASP A 106 10.79 15.97 17.71
C ASP A 106 10.15 16.71 16.52
N ILE A 107 9.12 16.11 15.93
CA ILE A 107 8.37 16.64 14.81
C ILE A 107 6.86 16.45 14.99
N GLU A 108 6.12 17.49 14.65
CA GLU A 108 4.66 17.50 14.65
C GLU A 108 4.13 17.85 13.26
N LEU A 109 3.07 17.16 12.83
CA LEU A 109 2.28 17.54 11.66
C LEU A 109 1.36 18.70 12.04
N VAL A 110 1.45 19.83 11.35
CA VAL A 110 0.64 21.03 11.65
C VAL A 110 -0.57 21.11 10.73
N SER A 111 -0.35 21.03 9.42
CA SER A 111 -1.43 21.11 8.44
C SER A 111 -1.09 20.40 7.14
N ILE A 112 -2.12 19.96 6.41
CA ILE A 112 -2.00 19.47 5.04
C ILE A 112 -2.69 20.49 4.15
N LYS A 113 -1.88 21.20 3.35
CA LYS A 113 -2.34 22.16 2.35
C LYS A 113 -2.46 21.44 1.01
N LEU A 114 -3.70 21.13 0.63
CA LEU A 114 -3.99 20.60 -0.69
C LEU A 114 -3.57 21.62 -1.78
N PRO A 115 -3.00 21.16 -2.91
CA PRO A 115 -2.97 19.76 -3.35
C PRO A 115 -1.77 18.93 -2.86
N ASP A 116 -0.65 19.53 -2.46
CA ASP A 116 0.65 18.84 -2.41
C ASP A 116 1.62 19.33 -1.31
N THR A 117 1.17 20.20 -0.40
CA THR A 117 2.03 20.86 0.58
C THR A 117 1.71 20.39 1.99
N VAL A 118 2.73 20.04 2.77
CA VAL A 118 2.59 19.68 4.19
C VAL A 118 3.36 20.64 5.06
N GLU A 119 2.72 21.13 6.11
CA GLU A 119 3.36 21.94 7.14
C GLU A 119 3.70 21.09 8.35
N ILE A 120 4.95 21.16 8.75
CA ILE A 120 5.50 20.46 9.92
C ILE A 120 6.07 21.48 10.90
N ARG A 121 6.11 21.14 12.19
CA ARG A 121 6.83 21.89 13.21
C ARG A 121 7.91 21.01 13.79
N LEU A 122 9.14 21.49 13.78
CA LEU A 122 10.25 20.87 14.51
C LEU A 122 10.24 21.40 15.96
N VAL A 123 10.32 20.49 16.92
CA VAL A 123 10.26 20.78 18.36
C VAL A 123 11.60 20.42 19.02
N GLY A 124 11.90 21.03 20.17
CA GLY A 124 13.11 20.74 20.96
C GLY A 124 14.37 21.42 20.44
N ALA A 125 15.53 20.77 20.59
CA ALA A 125 16.82 21.33 20.17
C ALA A 125 16.91 21.54 18.65
N CYS A 126 16.08 20.83 17.87
CA CYS A 126 16.01 20.94 16.42
C CYS A 126 15.51 22.30 15.91
N SER A 127 14.73 23.06 16.70
CA SER A 127 14.22 24.37 16.28
C SER A 127 15.25 25.51 16.40
N HIS A 128 16.35 25.29 17.12
CA HIS A 128 17.33 26.34 17.46
C HIS A 128 18.73 26.13 16.87
N CYS A 129 18.96 25.06 16.09
CA CYS A 129 20.27 24.76 15.52
C CYS A 129 20.36 25.16 14.03
N PRO A 130 21.06 26.26 13.68
CA PRO A 130 21.07 26.79 12.30
C PRO A 130 21.81 25.90 11.29
N THR A 131 22.74 25.07 11.73
CA THR A 131 23.51 24.15 10.88
C THR A 131 22.83 22.79 10.69
N SER A 132 22.06 22.31 11.67
CA SER A 132 21.34 21.02 11.58
C SER A 132 19.96 21.13 10.94
N ASN A 133 19.40 22.34 10.83
CA ASN A 133 18.04 22.54 10.31
C ASN A 133 17.92 22.10 8.84
N LEU A 134 18.91 22.45 8.00
CA LEU A 134 18.90 22.11 6.57
C LEU A 134 18.94 20.60 6.31
N THR A 135 19.82 19.86 6.98
CA THR A 135 19.98 18.41 6.80
C THR A 135 18.81 17.63 7.40
N LEU A 136 18.28 18.07 8.54
CA LEU A 136 17.10 17.45 9.16
C LEU A 136 15.85 17.68 8.32
N SER A 137 15.62 18.90 7.82
CA SER A 137 14.49 19.18 6.92
C SER A 137 14.54 18.33 5.64
N GLN A 138 15.73 18.13 5.07
CA GLN A 138 15.92 17.24 3.91
C GLN A 138 15.61 15.78 4.25
N GLY A 139 16.06 15.30 5.42
CA GLY A 139 15.74 13.94 5.89
C GLY A 139 14.24 13.72 6.08
N VAL A 140 13.55 14.70 6.67
CA VAL A 140 12.09 14.67 6.86
C VAL A 140 11.37 14.72 5.53
N GLU A 141 11.79 15.59 4.61
CA GLU A 141 11.20 15.68 3.28
C GLU A 141 11.35 14.36 2.52
N GLN A 142 12.53 13.71 2.62
CA GLN A 142 12.76 12.42 1.99
C GLN A 142 11.89 11.32 2.59
N ALA A 143 11.79 11.24 3.92
CA ALA A 143 10.92 10.27 4.61
C ALA A 143 9.45 10.47 4.20
N ILE A 144 8.97 11.72 4.18
CA ILE A 144 7.60 12.04 3.73
C ILE A 144 7.39 11.60 2.28
N LYS A 145 8.32 11.90 1.37
CA LYS A 145 8.20 11.51 -0.05
C LYS A 145 8.21 9.99 -0.27
N ASN A 146 8.91 9.23 0.56
CA ASN A 146 8.93 7.76 0.48
C ASN A 146 7.53 7.17 0.71
N TYR A 147 6.77 7.71 1.67
CA TYR A 147 5.41 7.23 1.99
C TYR A 147 4.31 7.99 1.24
N CYS A 148 4.56 9.25 0.89
CA CYS A 148 3.63 10.21 0.30
C CYS A 148 4.26 10.89 -0.94
N PRO A 149 4.51 10.16 -2.04
CA PRO A 149 5.13 10.73 -3.24
C PRO A 149 4.31 11.84 -3.91
N GLU A 150 3.03 11.97 -3.59
CA GLU A 150 2.19 13.10 -4.01
C GLU A 150 2.48 14.44 -3.29
N ILE A 151 3.23 14.42 -2.17
CA ILE A 151 3.63 15.65 -1.47
C ILE A 151 4.90 16.20 -2.11
N LEU A 152 4.77 17.37 -2.75
CA LEU A 152 5.87 18.04 -3.45
C LEU A 152 6.63 19.01 -2.55
N HIS A 153 5.95 19.58 -1.56
CA HIS A 153 6.49 20.63 -0.71
C HIS A 153 6.30 20.30 0.77
N VAL A 154 7.41 20.33 1.53
CA VAL A 154 7.39 20.21 2.99
C VAL A 154 7.88 21.53 3.56
N VAL A 155 7.03 22.20 4.33
CA VAL A 155 7.33 23.52 4.90
C VAL A 155 7.44 23.41 6.41
N ALA A 156 8.60 23.78 6.94
CA ALA A 156 8.79 23.91 8.39
C ALA A 156 8.19 25.24 8.87
N VAL A 157 7.13 25.16 9.67
CA VAL A 157 6.52 26.31 10.37
C VAL A 157 7.07 26.42 11.79
N ARG A 158 7.07 27.64 12.32
CA ARG A 158 7.51 27.93 13.69
C ARG A 158 6.38 27.68 14.70
#